data_AF-A0A356CIU4-F1
#
_entry.id   AF-A0A356CIU4-F1
#
_cell.length_a   1.000
_cell.length_b   1.000
_cell.length_c   1.000
_cell.angle_alpha   90.00
_cell.angle_beta   90.00
_cell.angle_gamma   90.00
#
_symmetry.space_group_name_H-M   'P 1'
#
loop_
_entity.id
_entity.type
_entity.pdbx_description
1 polymer ?
#
loop_
_entity_poly.entity_id
_entity_poly.type
_entity_poly.pdbx_seq_one_letter_code
_entity_poly.pdbx_strand_id
1 'polypeptide(L)' 'MDLNSFVFGGLAVVSLAMFFFLGRFKASRSQIERDDRIDWSQRKFSLWKMLLYCLGAVVAIVVISRMI' A
#
# COMPACT_ATOMS: atom_id res chain seq x y z
N MET A 1 28.33 -22.62 25.50
CA MET A 1 26.94 -22.31 25.11
C MET A 1 26.06 -22.71 26.28
N ASP A 2 25.32 -21.77 26.85
CA ASP A 2 24.41 -22.00 27.97
C ASP A 2 23.04 -22.49 27.49
N LEU A 3 22.22 -22.99 28.41
CA LEU A 3 20.89 -23.51 28.10
C LEU A 3 20.03 -22.45 27.39
N ASN A 4 20.18 -21.17 27.75
CA ASN A 4 19.45 -20.08 27.09
C ASN A 4 19.84 -19.95 25.63
N SER A 5 21.14 -20.01 25.31
CA SER A 5 21.60 -19.96 23.92
C SER A 5 21.01 -21.09 23.06
N PHE A 6 20.89 -22.31 23.62
CA PHE A 6 20.24 -23.43 22.91
C PHE A 6 18.73 -23.21 22.74
N VAL A 7 18.03 -22.73 23.77
CA VAL A 7 16.59 -22.45 23.70
C VAL A 7 16.29 -21.36 22.68
N PHE A 8 17.01 -20.23 22.73
CA PHE A 8 16.79 -19.12 21.80
C PHE A 8 17.23 -19.46 20.37
N GLY A 9 18.33 -20.19 20.21
CA GLY A 9 18.75 -20.70 18.90
C GLY A 9 17.71 -21.66 18.29
N GLY A 10 17.16 -22.57 19.10
CA GLY A 10 16.08 -23.46 18.68
C GLY A 10 14.82 -22.72 18.27
N LEU A 11 14.39 -21.72 19.06
CA LEU A 11 13.26 -20.85 18.73
C LEU A 11 13.45 -20.12 17.40
N ALA A 12 14.67 -19.64 17.11
CA ALA A 12 14.98 -18.98 15.85
C ALA A 12 14.82 -19.93 14.66
N VAL A 13 15.34 -21.15 14.77
CA VAL A 13 15.22 -22.18 13.71
C VAL A 13 13.77 -22.57 13.47
N VAL A 14 13.00 -22.81 14.55
CA VAL A 14 11.56 -23.13 14.44
C VAL A 14 10.78 -21.98 13.83
N SER A 15 11.09 -20.73 14.19
CA SER A 15 10.42 -19.54 13.64
C SER A 15 10.70 -19.38 12.15
N LEU A 16 11.95 -19.57 11.73
CA LEU A 16 12.34 -19.55 10.32
C LEU A 16 11.63 -20.67 9.54
N ALA A 17 11.60 -21.88 10.10
CA ALA A 17 10.88 -23.00 9.49
C ALA A 17 9.40 -22.65 9.30
N MET A 18 8.70 -22.22 10.36
CA MET A 18 7.30 -21.81 10.29
C MET A 18 7.09 -20.70 9.25
N PHE A 19 7.96 -19.69 9.19
CA PHE A 19 7.87 -18.63 8.19
C PHE A 19 8.01 -19.16 6.75
N PHE A 20 9.01 -20.00 6.47
CA PHE A 20 9.23 -20.53 5.13
C PHE A 20 8.14 -21.53 4.70
N PHE A 21 7.60 -22.33 5.61
CA PHE A 21 6.52 -23.27 5.31
C PHE A 21 5.16 -22.57 5.22
N LEU A 22 4.81 -21.75 6.21
CA LEU A 22 3.50 -21.11 6.28
C LEU A 22 3.39 -19.86 5.41
N GLY A 23 4.49 -19.11 5.24
CA GLY A 23 4.51 -17.90 4.40
C GLY A 23 4.28 -18.18 2.91
N ARG A 24 4.37 -19.44 2.48
CA ARG A 24 4.04 -19.88 1.11
C ARG A 24 2.54 -20.04 0.89
N PHE A 25 1.74 -20.12 1.95
CA PHE A 25 0.29 -20.18 1.81
C PHE A 25 -0.24 -18.80 1.45
N LYS A 26 -0.72 -18.69 0.22
CA LYS A 26 -1.50 -17.54 -0.21
C LYS A 26 -2.80 -17.49 0.60
N ALA A 27 -3.33 -16.30 0.84
CA ALA A 27 -4.69 -16.13 1.35
C ALA A 27 -5.71 -16.88 0.47
N SER A 28 -6.91 -17.12 0.99
CA SER A 28 -7.96 -17.80 0.21
C SER A 28 -8.22 -17.07 -1.11
N ARG A 29 -8.55 -17.81 -2.17
CA ARG A 29 -8.92 -17.20 -3.47
C ARG A 29 -10.05 -16.18 -3.31
N SER A 30 -11.03 -16.46 -2.44
CA SER A 30 -12.12 -15.53 -2.13
C SER A 30 -11.67 -14.18 -1.56
N GLN A 31 -10.49 -14.11 -0.93
CA GLN A 31 -9.94 -12.87 -0.39
C GLN A 31 -9.07 -12.12 -1.41
N ILE A 32 -8.53 -12.82 -2.40
CA ILE A 32 -7.63 -12.26 -3.42
C ILE A 32 -8.41 -11.81 -4.66
N GLU A 33 -9.40 -12.60 -5.07
CA GLU A 33 -10.24 -12.41 -6.25
C GLU A 33 -11.57 -11.76 -5.82
N ARG A 34 -11.48 -10.65 -5.10
CA ARG A 34 -12.67 -9.87 -4.69
C ARG A 34 -13.21 -9.07 -5.87
N ASP A 35 -14.52 -9.05 -6.03
CA ASP A 35 -15.21 -8.33 -7.11
C ASP A 35 -15.03 -6.81 -7.03
N ASP A 36 -14.86 -6.27 -5.82
CA ASP A 36 -14.62 -4.84 -5.56
C ASP A 36 -13.14 -4.42 -5.66
N ARG A 37 -12.29 -5.27 -6.26
CA ARG A 37 -10.86 -4.99 -6.40
C ARG A 37 -10.61 -3.69 -7.17
N ILE A 38 -9.76 -2.84 -6.61
CA ILE A 38 -9.27 -1.65 -7.31
C ILE A 38 -8.56 -2.09 -8.60
N ASP A 39 -9.14 -1.71 -9.73
CA ASP A 39 -8.53 -1.90 -11.04
C ASP A 39 -7.46 -0.81 -11.27
N TRP A 40 -6.21 -1.20 -11.11
CA TRP A 40 -5.05 -0.34 -11.34
C TRP A 40 -4.68 -0.21 -12.83
N SER A 41 -5.28 -1.01 -13.72
CA SER A 41 -5.09 -0.87 -15.17
C SER A 41 -5.86 0.33 -15.73
N GLN A 42 -6.92 0.74 -15.04
CA GLN A 42 -7.72 1.89 -15.41
C GLN A 42 -7.25 3.15 -14.68
N ARG A 43 -6.70 4.10 -15.43
CA ARG A 43 -6.39 5.42 -14.88
C ARG A 43 -7.68 6.22 -14.66
N LYS A 44 -8.21 6.18 -13.44
CA LYS A 44 -9.42 6.94 -13.04
C LYS A 44 -9.21 8.46 -13.02
N PHE A 45 -7.98 8.93 -12.80
CA PHE A 45 -7.65 10.36 -12.71
C PHE A 45 -6.95 10.86 -13.97
N SER A 46 -7.57 11.82 -14.67
CA SER A 46 -6.92 12.52 -15.77
C SER A 46 -6.02 13.62 -15.23
N LEU A 47 -4.70 13.45 -15.42
CA LEU A 47 -3.69 14.44 -15.04
C LEU A 47 -3.98 15.82 -15.66
N TRP A 48 -4.50 15.86 -16.89
CA TRP A 48 -4.91 17.09 -17.56
C TRP A 48 -6.05 17.79 -16.85
N LYS A 49 -7.08 17.05 -16.42
CA LYS A 49 -8.20 17.64 -15.66
C LYS A 49 -7.73 18.18 -14.32
N MET A 50 -6.85 17.46 -13.63
CA MET A 50 -6.25 17.94 -12.38
C MET A 50 -5.45 19.22 -12.58
N LEU A 51 -4.61 19.28 -13.63
CA LEU A 51 -3.82 20.47 -13.94
C LEU A 51 -4.72 21.67 -14.22
N LEU A 52 -5.79 21.49 -15.01
CA LEU A 52 -6.76 22.54 -15.30
C LEU A 52 -7.47 23.05 -14.03
N TYR A 53 -7.86 22.16 -13.11
CA TYR A 53 -8.46 22.57 -11.84
C TYR A 53 -7.48 23.34 -10.95
N CYS A 54 -6.23 22.88 -10.86
CA CYS A 54 -5.17 23.60 -10.14
C CYS A 54 -4.92 24.99 -10.74
N LEU A 55 -4.83 25.09 -12.06
CA LEU A 55 -4.64 26.36 -12.77
C LEU A 55 -5.81 27.31 -12.51
N GLY A 56 -7.05 26.83 -12.63
CA GLY A 56 -8.25 27.62 -12.35
C GLY A 56 -8.30 28.13 -10.91
N ALA A 57 -7.92 27.29 -9.93
CA ALA A 57 -7.84 27.69 -8.53
C ALA A 57 -6.82 28.81 -8.30
N VAL A 58 -5.62 28.71 -8.91
CA VAL A 58 -4.60 29.77 -8.83
C VAL A 58 -5.10 31.07 -9.43
N VAL A 59 -5.72 31.03 -10.62
CA VAL A 59 -6.29 32.22 -11.26
C VAL A 59 -7.35 32.87 -10.38
N ALA A 60 -8.26 32.07 -9.79
CA ALA A 60 -9.29 32.58 -8.90
C ALA A 60 -8.69 33.31 -7.68
N ILE A 61 -7.65 32.74 -7.05
CA ILE A 61 -6.94 33.36 -5.93
C ILE A 61 -6.33 34.71 -6.35
N VAL A 62 -5.69 34.76 -7.52
CA VAL A 62 -5.08 36.00 -8.04
C VAL A 62 -6.13 37.07 -8.35
N VAL A 63 -7.29 36.70 -8.90
CA VAL A 63 -8.37 37.67 -9.16
C VAL A 63 -8.90 38.23 -7.85
N ILE A 64 -9.19 37.38 -6.87
CA ILE A 64 -9.70 37.81 -5.56
C ILE A 64 -8.70 38.75 -4.88
N SER A 65 -7.40 38.45 -4.91
CA SER A 65 -6.37 39.30 -4.31
C SER A 65 -6.18 40.65 -4.99
N ARG A 66 -6.73 40.85 -6.19
CA ARG A 66 -6.76 42.16 -6.87
C ARG A 66 -8.04 42.95 -6.61
N MET A 67 -9.08 42.30 -6.07
CA MET A 67 -10.37 42.93 -5.77
C MET A 67 -10.50 43.36 -4.30
N ILE A 68 -9.68 42.81 -3.41
CA ILE A 68 -9.52 43.20 -2.00
C ILE A 68 -8.33 44.14 -1.89
#